data_AF-A0A1B4G241-F1
#
_entry.id   AF-A0A1B4G241-F1
#
_cell.length_a   1.000
_cell.length_b   1.000
_cell.length_c   1.000
_cell.angle_alpha   90.00
_cell.angle_beta   90.00
_cell.angle_gamma   90.00
#
_symmetry.space_group_name_H-M   'P 1'
#
loop_
_entity.id
_entity.type
_entity.pdbx_description
1 polymer ?
#
loop_
_entity_poly.entity_id
_entity_poly.type
_entity_poly.pdbx_seq_one_letter_code
_entity_poly.pdbx_strand_id
1 'polypeptide(L)'
;MNINVEMGRALAARDWQAITALAQTSTVDAGAQAIADDDLRAAGVDRRVPEQKLGAMIDEFASARLPEQIDGRLIEGRRADLTVFDDARVAVRGHALAQRNLLERLGAEYLDGTLNAAGNDGGIPSDPILQGLIDVIGQGKSDVDAYSEIVDMMGKYFKSVAGVMSELQDCISAKDDKNMRIDGSRIRQLLQDVINNLPTVQLPKGADIARWRKELGDAVTISDSGVVTINPDKLKKMRDSLPDSSDVTWDTARYQAWNTGFSGQKDNIQNDVQTLVQKFSHQNSSFDNLVKVLSGSISTLMDTAKSYLQI
;
A
#
# COMPACT_ATOMS: atom_id res chain seq x y z
N MET A 1 12.82 16.35 29.34
CA MET A 1 11.65 15.45 29.23
C MET A 1 12.20 14.07 28.90
N ASN A 2 11.91 13.03 29.69
CA ASN A 2 12.57 11.73 29.54
C ASN A 2 11.73 10.81 28.64
N ILE A 3 12.12 10.70 27.37
CA ILE A 3 11.41 9.95 26.32
C ILE A 3 11.18 8.48 26.72
N ASN A 4 12.12 7.87 27.44
CA ASN A 4 12.00 6.47 27.89
C ASN A 4 10.87 6.28 28.93
N VAL A 5 10.64 7.28 29.79
CA VAL A 5 9.55 7.23 30.79
C VAL A 5 8.19 7.43 30.13
N GLU A 6 8.11 8.30 29.12
CA GLU A 6 6.87 8.49 28.35
C GLU A 6 6.56 7.30 27.46
N MET A 7 7.58 6.68 26.86
CA MET A 7 7.44 5.44 26.11
C MET A 7 6.94 4.31 27.00
N GLY A 8 7.51 4.13 28.20
CA GLY A 8 7.03 3.13 29.18
C GLY A 8 5.58 3.36 29.62
N ARG A 9 5.17 4.63 29.80
CA ARG A 9 3.77 4.97 30.11
C ARG A 9 2.84 4.73 28.93
N ALA A 10 3.25 5.08 27.72
CA ALA A 10 2.45 4.87 26.52
C ALA A 10 2.30 3.37 26.20
N LEU A 11 3.35 2.58 26.42
CA LEU A 11 3.33 1.11 26.33
C LEU A 11 2.37 0.50 27.38
N ALA A 12 2.47 0.93 28.64
CA ALA A 12 1.58 0.46 29.70
C ALA A 12 0.11 0.87 29.47
N ALA A 13 -0.11 2.06 28.91
CA ALA A 13 -1.44 2.57 28.59
C ALA A 13 -1.98 2.07 27.23
N ARG A 14 -1.16 1.37 26.44
CA ARG A 14 -1.47 0.97 25.06
C ARG A 14 -1.89 2.15 24.17
N ASP A 15 -1.28 3.31 24.38
CA ASP A 15 -1.54 4.54 23.61
C ASP A 15 -0.65 4.57 22.35
N TRP A 16 -1.18 4.00 21.28
CA TRP A 16 -0.46 3.76 20.03
C TRP A 16 -0.11 5.02 19.24
N GLN A 17 -0.93 6.07 19.35
CA GLN A 17 -0.61 7.37 18.75
C GLN A 17 0.52 8.05 19.50
N ALA A 18 0.53 7.95 20.83
CA ALA A 18 1.62 8.45 21.63
C ALA A 18 2.94 7.71 21.34
N ILE A 19 2.93 6.38 21.23
CA ILE A 19 4.14 5.59 20.90
C ILE A 19 4.71 6.02 19.54
N THR A 20 3.86 6.20 18.52
CA THR A 20 4.30 6.62 17.18
C THR A 20 4.87 8.04 17.19
N ALA A 21 4.22 8.97 17.91
CA ALA A 21 4.70 10.34 18.05
C ALA A 21 6.02 10.43 18.85
N LEU A 22 6.17 9.60 19.89
CA LEU A 22 7.41 9.49 20.67
C LEU A 22 8.55 8.90 19.83
N ALA A 23 8.27 7.91 18.99
CA ALA A 23 9.24 7.34 18.05
C ALA A 23 9.74 8.37 17.03
N GLN A 24 8.87 9.26 16.54
CA GLN A 24 9.23 10.33 15.59
C GLN A 24 10.09 11.43 16.19
N THR A 25 10.04 11.62 17.51
CA THR A 25 10.75 12.68 18.25
C THR A 25 12.02 12.19 18.95
N SER A 26 12.25 10.88 18.95
CA SER A 26 13.43 10.26 19.55
C SER A 26 14.66 10.45 18.68
N THR A 27 15.53 11.42 19.00
CA THR A 27 16.92 11.42 18.54
C THR A 27 17.65 10.31 19.29
N VAL A 28 17.92 9.19 18.61
CA VAL A 28 18.63 8.04 19.19
C VAL A 28 20.06 8.45 19.48
N ASP A 29 20.32 8.92 20.70
CA ASP A 29 21.66 9.11 21.23
C ASP A 29 21.68 8.67 22.70
N ALA A 30 21.74 7.34 22.90
CA ALA A 30 22.03 6.71 24.18
C ALA A 30 22.41 5.24 23.97
N GLY A 31 23.69 4.98 23.69
CA GLY A 31 24.45 3.78 24.12
C GLY A 31 24.02 2.35 23.74
N ALA A 32 22.81 2.12 23.26
CA ALA A 32 22.33 0.83 22.77
C ALA A 32 22.59 0.75 21.27
N GLN A 33 23.03 -0.42 20.77
CA GLN A 33 23.17 -0.69 19.34
C GLN A 33 21.77 -0.71 18.69
N ALA A 34 21.24 0.48 18.39
CA ALA A 34 19.98 0.61 17.68
C ALA A 34 20.19 0.13 16.23
N ILE A 35 19.29 -0.73 15.75
CA ILE A 35 19.29 -1.21 14.35
C ILE A 35 19.32 0.01 13.41
N ALA A 36 20.37 0.13 12.61
CA ALA A 36 20.47 1.15 11.57
C ALA A 36 19.70 0.75 10.30
N ASP A 37 19.54 1.68 9.37
CA ASP A 37 18.94 1.36 8.06
C ASP A 37 19.74 0.31 7.28
N ASP A 38 21.07 0.26 7.49
CA ASP A 38 21.92 -0.80 6.93
C ASP A 38 21.59 -2.17 7.51
N ASP A 39 21.25 -2.25 8.79
CA ASP A 39 20.88 -3.50 9.47
C ASP A 39 19.50 -4.00 9.00
N LEU A 40 18.54 -3.08 8.80
CA LEU A 40 17.24 -3.41 8.19
C LEU A 40 17.44 -4.00 6.79
N ARG A 41 18.31 -3.39 5.98
CA ARG A 41 18.64 -3.87 4.63
C ARG A 41 19.35 -5.21 4.66
N ALA A 42 20.28 -5.42 5.59
CA ALA A 42 20.93 -6.71 5.80
C ALA A 42 19.93 -7.81 6.21
N ALA A 43 18.86 -7.44 6.93
CA ALA A 43 17.74 -8.32 7.25
C ALA A 43 16.74 -8.53 6.09
N GLY A 44 16.98 -7.92 4.92
CA GLY A 44 16.12 -8.02 3.75
C GLY A 44 14.92 -7.05 3.75
N VAL A 45 14.87 -6.11 4.70
CA VAL A 45 13.85 -5.06 4.77
C VAL A 45 14.41 -3.79 4.11
N ASP A 46 14.18 -3.66 2.80
CA ASP A 46 14.51 -2.45 2.04
C ASP A 46 13.26 -1.85 1.41
N ARG A 47 12.66 -0.85 2.06
CA ARG A 47 11.43 -0.19 1.59
C ARG A 47 11.56 0.52 0.25
N ARG A 48 12.79 0.85 -0.17
CA ARG A 48 13.03 1.53 -1.46
C ARG A 48 12.67 0.63 -2.64
N VAL A 49 12.79 -0.69 -2.48
CA VAL A 49 12.48 -1.66 -3.53
C VAL A 49 10.99 -1.64 -3.92
N PRO A 50 10.03 -1.89 -3.01
CA PRO A 50 8.62 -1.80 -3.37
C PRO A 50 8.20 -0.38 -3.77
N GLU A 51 8.75 0.66 -3.13
CA GLU A 51 8.44 2.06 -3.47
C GLU A 51 8.87 2.43 -4.89
N GLN A 52 10.09 2.04 -5.30
CA GLN A 52 10.58 2.28 -6.67
C GLN A 52 9.73 1.53 -7.70
N LYS A 53 9.36 0.28 -7.42
CA LYS A 53 8.53 -0.51 -8.34
C LYS A 53 7.09 0.02 -8.43
N LEU A 54 6.51 0.51 -7.32
CA LEU A 54 5.23 1.20 -7.33
C LEU A 54 5.30 2.52 -8.12
N GLY A 55 6.41 3.26 -8.03
CA GLY A 55 6.66 4.42 -8.88
C GLY A 55 6.70 4.05 -10.36
N ALA A 56 7.46 3.02 -10.73
CA ALA A 56 7.50 2.53 -12.12
C ALA A 56 6.12 2.09 -12.64
N MET A 57 5.30 1.45 -11.79
CA MET A 57 3.92 1.09 -12.12
C MET A 57 3.05 2.33 -12.41
N ILE A 58 3.20 3.40 -11.62
CA ILE A 58 2.50 4.68 -11.85
C ILE A 58 2.96 5.32 -13.17
N ASP A 59 4.26 5.35 -13.43
CA ASP A 59 4.82 5.91 -14.67
C ASP A 59 4.36 5.13 -15.92
N GLU A 60 4.31 3.80 -15.81
CA GLU A 60 3.83 2.92 -16.89
C GLU A 60 2.35 3.17 -17.19
N PHE A 61 1.53 3.33 -16.15
CA PHE A 61 0.12 3.69 -16.32
C PHE A 61 -0.05 5.08 -16.91
N ALA A 62 0.71 6.07 -16.44
CA ALA A 62 0.65 7.45 -16.90
C ALA A 62 0.95 7.55 -18.40
N SER A 63 1.95 6.80 -18.86
CA SER A 63 2.39 6.82 -20.26
C SER A 63 1.45 6.09 -21.23
N ALA A 64 0.56 5.20 -20.75
CA ALA A 64 -0.45 4.57 -21.60
C ALA A 64 -1.40 5.63 -22.21
N ARG A 65 -1.56 5.63 -23.53
CA ARG A 65 -2.37 6.65 -24.23
C ARG A 65 -3.17 6.01 -25.36
N LEU A 66 -4.35 6.58 -25.63
CA LEU A 66 -5.18 6.18 -26.76
C LEU A 66 -4.61 6.71 -28.09
N PRO A 67 -4.99 6.12 -29.23
CA PRO A 67 -4.62 6.65 -30.53
C PRO A 67 -5.21 8.03 -30.75
N GLU A 68 -4.58 8.87 -31.54
CA GLU A 68 -5.08 10.21 -31.86
C GLU A 68 -4.88 10.53 -33.33
N GLN A 69 -5.63 11.49 -33.85
CA GLN A 69 -5.44 11.99 -35.20
C GLN A 69 -4.94 13.44 -35.15
N ILE A 70 -3.76 13.67 -35.72
CA ILE A 70 -3.09 14.98 -35.77
C ILE A 70 -2.73 15.27 -37.23
N ASP A 71 -3.17 16.41 -37.75
CA ASP A 71 -2.96 16.83 -39.15
C ASP A 71 -3.32 15.73 -40.17
N GLY A 72 -4.44 15.04 -39.92
CA GLY A 72 -4.96 13.96 -40.76
C GLY A 72 -4.21 12.63 -40.65
N ARG A 73 -3.14 12.54 -39.84
CA ARG A 73 -2.38 11.31 -39.60
C ARG A 73 -2.77 10.66 -38.29
N LEU A 74 -2.95 9.34 -38.32
CA LEU A 74 -3.13 8.53 -37.12
C LEU A 74 -1.79 8.41 -36.37
N ILE A 75 -1.80 8.82 -35.11
CA ILE A 75 -0.73 8.59 -34.14
C ILE A 75 -1.15 7.42 -33.28
N GLU A 76 -0.39 6.34 -33.34
CA GLU A 76 -0.64 5.14 -32.54
C GLU A 76 -0.57 5.46 -31.04
N GLY A 77 -1.44 4.76 -30.30
CA GLY A 77 -1.44 4.79 -28.85
C GLY A 77 -0.17 4.17 -28.25
N ARG A 78 -0.08 4.19 -26.92
CA ARG A 78 0.94 3.42 -26.18
C ARG A 78 0.20 2.40 -25.33
N ARG A 79 0.42 1.12 -25.61
CA ARG A 79 -0.07 0.02 -24.75
C ARG A 79 0.81 -0.07 -23.51
N ALA A 80 0.20 -0.47 -22.40
CA ALA A 80 0.90 -0.63 -21.14
C ALA A 80 1.68 -1.96 -21.11
N ASP A 81 2.90 -1.92 -20.59
CA ASP A 81 3.62 -3.12 -20.18
C ASP A 81 3.07 -3.62 -18.84
N LEU A 82 2.20 -4.64 -18.92
CA LEU A 82 1.54 -5.21 -17.75
C LEU A 82 2.50 -5.93 -16.79
N THR A 83 3.73 -6.22 -17.20
CA THR A 83 4.73 -6.88 -16.34
C THR A 83 5.23 -5.96 -15.24
N VAL A 84 5.29 -4.64 -15.49
CA VAL A 84 5.69 -3.62 -14.50
C VAL A 84 4.76 -3.62 -13.28
N PHE A 85 3.47 -3.89 -13.50
CA PHE A 85 2.47 -4.00 -12.44
C PHE A 85 2.65 -5.28 -11.61
N ASP A 86 3.03 -6.39 -12.25
CA ASP A 86 3.31 -7.64 -11.55
C ASP A 86 4.56 -7.53 -10.68
N ASP A 87 5.62 -6.92 -11.22
CA ASP A 87 6.86 -6.61 -10.50
C ASP A 87 6.60 -5.80 -9.22
N ALA A 88 5.80 -4.73 -9.31
CA ALA A 88 5.46 -3.89 -8.16
C ALA A 88 4.72 -4.68 -7.08
N ARG A 89 3.74 -5.50 -7.48
CA ARG A 89 2.96 -6.30 -6.55
C ARG A 89 3.78 -7.39 -5.88
N VAL A 90 4.69 -8.04 -6.62
CA VAL A 90 5.62 -9.03 -6.06
C VAL A 90 6.56 -8.36 -5.06
N ALA A 91 7.09 -7.17 -5.38
CA ALA A 91 7.96 -6.43 -4.47
C ALA A 91 7.24 -6.05 -3.15
N VAL A 92 5.99 -5.59 -3.22
CA VAL A 92 5.18 -5.28 -2.02
C VAL A 92 5.00 -6.51 -1.15
N ARG A 93 4.60 -7.64 -1.74
CA ARG A 93 4.41 -8.90 -0.99
C ARG A 93 5.71 -9.43 -0.38
N GLY A 94 6.81 -9.34 -1.13
CA GLY A 94 8.14 -9.73 -0.65
C GLY A 94 8.60 -8.87 0.53
N HIS A 95 8.37 -7.55 0.45
CA HIS A 95 8.71 -6.63 1.53
C HIS A 95 7.87 -6.89 2.79
N ALA A 96 6.55 -7.08 2.65
CA ALA A 96 5.68 -7.38 3.78
C ALA A 96 6.09 -8.67 4.51
N LEU A 97 6.48 -9.71 3.75
CA LEU A 97 7.01 -10.94 4.32
C LEU A 97 8.32 -10.69 5.08
N ALA A 98 9.24 -9.89 4.53
CA ALA A 98 10.49 -9.55 5.21
C ALA A 98 10.24 -8.78 6.52
N GLN A 99 9.34 -7.80 6.49
CA GLN A 99 8.91 -7.04 7.68
C GLN A 99 8.31 -7.96 8.75
N ARG A 100 7.43 -8.89 8.34
CA ARG A 100 6.82 -9.88 9.24
C ARG A 100 7.87 -10.78 9.89
N ASN A 101 8.78 -11.34 9.08
CA ASN A 101 9.85 -12.20 9.57
C ASN A 101 10.75 -11.47 10.58
N LEU A 102 11.03 -10.18 10.35
CA LEU A 102 11.81 -9.37 11.28
C LEU A 102 11.07 -9.16 12.61
N LEU A 103 9.78 -8.81 12.58
CA LEU A 103 8.96 -8.70 13.78
C LEU A 103 8.81 -10.03 14.54
N GLU A 104 8.77 -11.16 13.83
CA GLU A 104 8.77 -12.48 14.43
C GLU A 104 10.09 -12.81 15.13
N ARG A 105 11.23 -12.52 14.51
CA ARG A 105 12.54 -12.66 15.16
C ARG A 105 12.66 -11.80 16.40
N LEU A 106 12.28 -10.52 16.31
CA LEU A 106 12.29 -9.62 17.46
C LEU A 106 11.40 -10.11 18.60
N GLY A 107 10.24 -10.70 18.28
CA GLY A 107 9.37 -11.32 19.29
C GLY A 107 9.98 -12.57 19.92
N ALA A 108 10.52 -13.48 19.10
CA ALA A 108 11.05 -14.76 19.55
C ALA A 108 12.38 -14.63 20.31
N GLU A 109 13.32 -13.83 19.80
CA GLU A 109 14.67 -13.70 20.39
C GLU A 109 14.66 -12.97 21.74
N TYR A 110 13.70 -12.06 21.96
CA TYR A 110 13.80 -11.12 23.08
C TYR A 110 12.67 -11.19 24.10
N LEU A 111 11.50 -11.73 23.76
CA LEU A 111 10.34 -11.76 24.66
C LEU A 111 10.01 -13.17 25.15
N ASP A 112 10.17 -14.20 24.32
CA ASP A 112 9.87 -15.58 24.71
C ASP A 112 10.98 -16.20 25.59
N GLY A 113 12.25 -15.83 25.35
CA GLY A 113 13.38 -16.26 26.18
C GLY A 113 13.37 -15.66 27.60
N THR A 114 12.87 -14.44 27.77
CA THR A 114 12.78 -13.71 29.06
C THR A 114 11.53 -14.11 29.87
N LEU A 115 10.38 -14.34 29.22
CA LEU A 115 9.16 -14.78 29.89
C LEU A 115 9.26 -16.21 30.45
N ASN A 116 9.88 -17.14 29.71
CA ASN A 116 10.05 -18.52 30.18
C ASN A 116 11.02 -18.66 31.37
N ALA A 117 11.97 -17.72 31.53
CA ALA A 117 12.83 -17.66 32.70
C ALA A 117 12.13 -17.09 33.95
N ALA A 118 11.11 -16.24 33.77
CA ALA A 118 10.37 -15.60 34.86
C ALA A 118 9.10 -16.36 35.32
N GLY A 119 8.58 -17.28 34.49
CA GLY A 119 7.25 -17.88 34.69
C GLY A 119 7.19 -19.25 35.36
N ASN A 120 8.30 -20.00 35.49
CA ASN A 120 8.25 -21.39 35.97
C ASN A 120 8.50 -21.60 37.47
N ASP A 121 8.95 -20.58 38.20
CA ASP A 121 9.07 -20.64 39.66
C ASP A 121 8.44 -19.39 40.30
N GLY A 122 7.19 -19.53 40.76
CA GLY A 122 6.66 -18.68 41.83
C GLY A 122 5.95 -17.37 41.43
N GLY A 123 4.81 -17.44 40.72
CA GLY A 123 3.73 -16.44 40.86
C GLY A 123 4.05 -14.97 40.54
N ILE A 124 5.16 -14.66 39.84
CA ILE A 124 5.48 -13.30 39.42
C ILE A 124 4.59 -12.96 38.20
N PRO A 125 3.77 -11.89 38.26
CA PRO A 125 2.97 -11.48 37.12
C PRO A 125 3.86 -11.05 35.95
N SER A 126 3.43 -11.37 34.72
CA SER A 126 4.11 -10.97 33.48
C SER A 126 4.38 -9.45 33.47
N ASP A 127 5.62 -9.06 33.17
CA ASP A 127 6.03 -7.66 33.15
C ASP A 127 5.13 -6.85 32.18
N PRO A 128 4.39 -5.83 32.66
CA PRO A 128 3.51 -5.02 31.83
C PRO A 128 4.20 -4.34 30.64
N ILE A 129 5.51 -4.04 30.76
CA ILE A 129 6.30 -3.43 29.68
C ILE A 129 6.57 -4.47 28.59
N LEU A 130 6.93 -5.71 28.96
CA LEU A 130 7.13 -6.80 28.00
C LEU A 130 5.83 -7.13 27.28
N GLN A 131 4.70 -7.19 28.00
CA GLN A 131 3.39 -7.38 27.37
C GLN A 131 3.04 -6.21 26.43
N GLY A 132 3.36 -4.97 26.81
CA GLY A 132 3.22 -3.81 25.94
C GLY A 132 4.02 -3.97 24.64
N LEU A 133 5.27 -4.41 24.70
CA LEU A 133 6.11 -4.68 23.51
C LEU A 133 5.53 -5.80 22.62
N ILE A 134 4.98 -6.86 23.20
CA ILE A 134 4.29 -7.92 22.45
C ILE A 134 3.07 -7.34 21.71
N ASP A 135 2.28 -6.52 22.38
CA ASP A 135 1.09 -5.87 21.80
C ASP A 135 1.50 -4.95 20.63
N VAL A 136 2.60 -4.19 20.77
CA VAL A 136 3.17 -3.35 19.69
C VAL A 136 3.54 -4.20 18.47
N ILE A 137 4.26 -5.31 18.67
CA ILE A 137 4.69 -6.21 17.61
C ILE A 137 3.46 -6.81 16.90
N GLY A 138 2.43 -7.19 17.67
CA GLY A 138 1.16 -7.66 17.14
C GLY A 138 0.47 -6.64 16.24
N GLN A 139 0.40 -5.38 16.69
CA GLN A 139 -0.16 -4.30 15.88
C GLN A 139 0.68 -4.03 14.63
N GLY A 140 2.00 -4.04 14.74
CA GLY A 140 2.92 -3.88 13.60
C GLY A 140 2.70 -4.95 12.53
N LYS A 141 2.52 -6.21 12.92
CA LYS A 141 2.18 -7.31 11.99
C LYS A 141 0.82 -7.08 11.32
N SER A 142 -0.20 -6.70 12.10
CA SER A 142 -1.53 -6.41 11.56
C SER A 142 -1.51 -5.27 10.55
N ASP A 143 -0.77 -4.19 10.81
CA ASP A 143 -0.69 -3.05 9.89
C ASP A 143 0.09 -3.42 8.62
N VAL A 144 1.18 -4.19 8.72
CA VAL A 144 1.94 -4.70 7.56
C VAL A 144 1.06 -5.57 6.66
N ASP A 145 0.33 -6.53 7.25
CA ASP A 145 -0.55 -7.44 6.51
C ASP A 145 -1.64 -6.64 5.78
N ALA A 146 -2.35 -5.74 6.49
CA ALA A 146 -3.42 -4.93 5.93
C ALA A 146 -2.94 -4.05 4.77
N TYR A 147 -1.84 -3.29 4.96
CA TYR A 147 -1.31 -2.42 3.91
C TYR A 147 -0.84 -3.20 2.69
N SER A 148 -0.13 -4.32 2.88
CA SER A 148 0.33 -5.16 1.76
C SER A 148 -0.84 -5.68 0.93
N GLU A 149 -1.89 -6.14 1.61
CA GLU A 149 -3.10 -6.66 0.99
C GLU A 149 -3.88 -5.58 0.21
N ILE A 150 -4.04 -4.40 0.78
CA ILE A 150 -4.72 -3.26 0.14
C ILE A 150 -3.92 -2.76 -1.07
N VAL A 151 -2.59 -2.64 -0.96
CA VAL A 151 -1.74 -2.19 -2.07
C VAL A 151 -1.69 -3.24 -3.18
N ASP A 152 -1.65 -4.55 -2.87
CA ASP A 152 -1.77 -5.60 -3.91
C ASP A 152 -3.15 -5.56 -4.60
N MET A 153 -4.23 -5.34 -3.83
CA MET A 153 -5.58 -5.15 -4.37
C MET A 153 -5.63 -3.96 -5.34
N MET A 154 -5.09 -2.80 -4.97
CA MET A 154 -5.02 -1.65 -5.86
C MET A 154 -4.12 -1.88 -7.06
N GLY A 155 -2.98 -2.56 -6.89
CA GLY A 155 -2.11 -2.95 -8.00
C GLY A 155 -2.82 -3.85 -9.02
N LYS A 156 -3.65 -4.80 -8.58
CA LYS A 156 -4.50 -5.65 -9.46
C LYS A 156 -5.50 -4.80 -10.24
N TYR A 157 -6.18 -3.89 -9.56
CA TYR A 157 -7.12 -2.97 -10.19
C TYR A 157 -6.43 -2.09 -11.23
N PHE A 158 -5.32 -1.46 -10.86
CA PHE A 158 -4.56 -0.57 -11.73
C PHE A 158 -4.04 -1.30 -12.97
N LYS A 159 -3.55 -2.53 -12.80
CA LYS A 159 -3.20 -3.42 -13.92
C LYS A 159 -4.39 -3.72 -14.83
N SER A 160 -5.55 -4.00 -14.25
CA SER A 160 -6.77 -4.30 -15.03
C SER A 160 -7.21 -3.11 -15.87
N VAL A 161 -7.16 -1.90 -15.30
CA VAL A 161 -7.43 -0.67 -16.05
C VAL A 161 -6.40 -0.44 -17.15
N ALA A 162 -5.11 -0.62 -16.88
CA ALA A 162 -4.05 -0.52 -17.90
C ALA A 162 -4.21 -1.54 -19.04
N GLY A 163 -4.63 -2.76 -18.71
CA GLY A 163 -4.94 -3.82 -19.68
C GLY A 163 -6.08 -3.40 -20.58
N VAL A 164 -7.19 -2.93 -19.99
CA VAL A 164 -8.33 -2.39 -20.75
C VAL A 164 -7.87 -1.23 -21.65
N MET A 165 -7.13 -0.24 -21.13
CA MET A 165 -6.58 0.87 -21.95
C MET A 165 -5.76 0.39 -23.15
N SER A 166 -5.10 -0.76 -23.05
CA SER A 166 -4.31 -1.36 -24.13
C SER A 166 -5.21 -2.05 -25.16
N GLU A 167 -6.26 -2.74 -24.70
CA GLU A 167 -7.29 -3.37 -25.56
C GLU A 167 -8.21 -2.35 -26.24
N LEU A 168 -8.43 -1.19 -25.64
CA LEU A 168 -9.19 -0.09 -26.22
C LEU A 168 -8.62 0.37 -27.57
N GLN A 169 -7.30 0.24 -27.75
CA GLN A 169 -6.62 0.68 -28.97
C GLN A 169 -7.02 -0.18 -30.18
N ASP A 170 -7.44 -1.43 -29.96
CA ASP A 170 -7.99 -2.29 -31.02
C ASP A 170 -9.43 -1.88 -31.41
N CYS A 171 -10.10 -1.10 -30.57
CA CYS A 171 -11.47 -0.64 -30.77
C CYS A 171 -11.53 0.76 -31.41
N ILE A 172 -10.39 1.38 -31.69
CA ILE A 172 -10.28 2.75 -32.18
C ILE A 172 -9.37 2.76 -33.42
N SER A 173 -9.86 3.31 -34.53
CA SER A 173 -9.06 3.41 -35.77
C SER A 173 -9.39 4.69 -36.53
N ALA A 174 -8.48 5.14 -37.39
CA ALA A 174 -8.84 6.14 -38.39
C ALA A 174 -9.86 5.56 -39.37
N LYS A 175 -10.90 6.33 -39.71
CA LYS A 175 -11.83 6.01 -40.80
C LYS A 175 -11.41 6.71 -42.10
N ASP A 176 -11.02 7.98 -41.98
CA ASP A 176 -10.48 8.81 -43.05
C ASP A 176 -9.57 9.91 -42.44
N ASP A 177 -9.24 10.96 -43.19
CA ASP A 177 -8.35 12.05 -42.78
C ASP A 177 -8.96 13.00 -41.73
N LYS A 178 -10.25 12.87 -41.42
CA LYS A 178 -11.00 13.77 -40.52
C LYS A 178 -11.86 13.06 -39.49
N ASN A 179 -11.98 11.74 -39.60
CA ASN A 179 -12.89 10.95 -38.79
C ASN A 179 -12.20 9.74 -38.16
N MET A 180 -12.57 9.49 -36.91
CA MET A 180 -12.21 8.33 -36.12
C MET A 180 -13.40 7.35 -36.06
N ARG A 181 -13.10 6.05 -36.16
CA ARG A 181 -14.03 4.96 -35.90
C ARG A 181 -13.81 4.41 -34.50
N ILE A 182 -14.89 4.17 -33.77
CA ILE A 182 -14.88 3.68 -32.40
C ILE A 182 -15.93 2.59 -32.23
N ASP A 183 -15.54 1.46 -31.67
CA ASP A 183 -16.45 0.44 -31.17
C ASP A 183 -16.81 0.73 -29.71
N GLY A 184 -17.79 1.61 -29.50
CA GLY A 184 -18.21 2.00 -28.15
C GLY A 184 -18.81 0.84 -27.36
N SER A 185 -19.50 -0.08 -28.03
CA SER A 185 -20.11 -1.25 -27.41
C SER A 185 -19.07 -2.20 -26.80
N ARG A 186 -17.96 -2.46 -27.52
CA ARG A 186 -16.88 -3.31 -27.06
C ARG A 186 -16.13 -2.68 -25.89
N ILE A 187 -15.85 -1.37 -25.97
CA ILE A 187 -15.17 -0.65 -24.90
C ILE A 187 -16.02 -0.64 -23.62
N ARG A 188 -17.34 -0.42 -23.74
CA ARG A 188 -18.27 -0.51 -22.61
C ARG A 188 -18.23 -1.88 -21.94
N GLN A 189 -18.18 -2.96 -22.74
CA GLN A 189 -18.07 -4.32 -22.22
C GLN A 189 -16.76 -4.53 -21.46
N LEU A 190 -15.62 -4.12 -22.01
CA LEU A 190 -14.31 -4.25 -21.35
C LEU A 190 -14.28 -3.54 -19.99
N LEU A 191 -14.80 -2.31 -19.92
CA LEU A 191 -14.90 -1.57 -18.66
C LEU A 191 -15.89 -2.23 -17.68
N GLN A 192 -17.01 -2.76 -18.19
CA GLN A 192 -17.99 -3.47 -17.36
C GLN A 192 -17.41 -4.76 -16.78
N ASP A 193 -16.59 -5.48 -17.55
CA ASP A 193 -15.92 -6.69 -17.09
C ASP A 193 -14.95 -6.37 -15.95
N VAL A 194 -14.21 -5.26 -16.00
CA VAL A 194 -13.39 -4.81 -14.88
C VAL A 194 -14.24 -4.44 -13.66
N ILE A 195 -15.33 -3.70 -13.84
CA ILE A 195 -16.25 -3.31 -12.74
C ILE A 195 -16.81 -4.55 -12.04
N ASN A 196 -17.21 -5.56 -12.80
CA ASN A 196 -17.80 -6.80 -12.27
C ASN A 196 -16.78 -7.67 -11.52
N ASN A 197 -15.49 -7.53 -11.83
CA ASN A 197 -14.41 -8.34 -11.29
C ASN A 197 -13.44 -7.53 -10.42
N LEU A 198 -13.89 -6.42 -9.83
CA LEU A 198 -13.05 -5.62 -8.95
C LEU A 198 -12.55 -6.47 -7.77
N PRO A 199 -11.24 -6.44 -7.47
CA PRO A 199 -10.69 -7.21 -6.37
C PRO A 199 -11.21 -6.68 -5.04
N THR A 200 -11.31 -7.57 -4.07
CA THR A 200 -11.70 -7.27 -2.69
C THR A 200 -10.66 -7.84 -1.74
N VAL A 201 -10.60 -7.29 -0.53
CA VAL A 201 -9.71 -7.81 0.49
C VAL A 201 -10.32 -7.71 1.87
N GLN A 202 -9.93 -8.60 2.77
CA GLN A 202 -10.47 -8.69 4.13
C GLN A 202 -9.42 -8.14 5.10
N LEU A 203 -9.74 -7.06 5.80
CA LEU A 203 -8.87 -6.54 6.84
C LEU A 203 -8.63 -7.60 7.94
N PRO A 204 -7.44 -7.58 8.58
CA PRO A 204 -7.14 -8.45 9.72
C PRO A 204 -8.21 -8.38 10.81
N LYS A 205 -8.42 -9.50 11.47
CA LYS A 205 -9.42 -9.59 12.55
C LYS A 205 -9.06 -8.60 13.67
N GLY A 206 -10.04 -7.79 14.08
CA GLY A 206 -9.86 -6.78 15.13
C GLY A 206 -9.31 -5.44 14.62
N ALA A 207 -9.13 -5.27 13.31
CA ALA A 207 -8.77 -3.99 12.73
C ALA A 207 -9.79 -2.89 13.07
N ASP A 208 -9.29 -1.70 13.39
CA ASP A 208 -10.11 -0.51 13.58
C ASP A 208 -10.66 -0.02 12.23
N ILE A 209 -11.90 -0.40 11.93
CA ILE A 209 -12.57 -0.06 10.67
C ILE A 209 -12.71 1.45 10.48
N ALA A 210 -12.94 2.21 11.56
CA ALA A 210 -13.10 3.65 11.46
C ALA A 210 -11.78 4.33 11.09
N ARG A 211 -10.66 3.89 11.70
CA ARG A 211 -9.31 4.30 11.30
C ARG A 211 -9.06 3.99 9.84
N TRP A 212 -9.31 2.77 9.38
CA TRP A 212 -9.05 2.37 7.99
C TRP A 212 -9.90 3.11 6.97
N ARG A 213 -11.17 3.42 7.27
CA ARG A 213 -12.02 4.25 6.40
C ARG A 213 -11.44 5.65 6.23
N LYS A 214 -11.00 6.27 7.33
CA LYS A 214 -10.34 7.58 7.30
C LYS A 214 -9.00 7.53 6.58
N GLU A 215 -8.24 6.46 6.78
CA GLU A 215 -6.93 6.27 6.19
C GLU A 215 -7.04 6.10 4.66
N LEU A 216 -7.91 5.24 4.16
CA LEU A 216 -7.97 4.94 2.73
C LEU A 216 -8.79 5.93 1.90
N GLY A 217 -9.64 6.72 2.54
CA GLY A 217 -10.44 7.75 1.87
C GLY A 217 -11.53 7.15 0.97
N ASP A 218 -11.89 7.89 -0.08
CA ASP A 218 -13.03 7.63 -0.97
C ASP A 218 -12.70 6.72 -2.17
N ALA A 219 -11.43 6.40 -2.38
CA ALA A 219 -10.98 5.43 -3.38
C ALA A 219 -11.49 4.01 -3.10
N VAL A 220 -11.84 3.72 -1.83
CA VAL A 220 -12.40 2.45 -1.40
C VAL A 220 -13.62 2.65 -0.51
N THR A 221 -14.39 1.57 -0.36
CA THR A 221 -15.40 1.41 0.67
C THR A 221 -14.99 0.26 1.57
N ILE A 222 -15.21 0.39 2.87
CA ILE A 222 -14.95 -0.67 3.85
C ILE A 222 -16.26 -1.01 4.54
N SER A 223 -16.69 -2.27 4.46
CA SER A 223 -17.85 -2.80 5.20
C SER A 223 -17.57 -2.87 6.71
N ASP A 224 -18.62 -2.99 7.53
CA ASP A 224 -18.45 -3.17 8.99
C ASP A 224 -17.76 -4.49 9.35
N SER A 225 -17.81 -5.49 8.45
CA SER A 225 -17.04 -6.74 8.55
C SER A 225 -15.57 -6.61 8.16
N GLY A 226 -15.12 -5.44 7.69
CA GLY A 226 -13.73 -5.21 7.27
C GLY A 226 -13.39 -5.64 5.85
N VAL A 227 -14.39 -5.99 5.02
CA VAL A 227 -14.18 -6.18 3.58
C VAL A 227 -13.98 -4.83 2.92
N VAL A 228 -12.83 -4.64 2.28
CA VAL A 228 -12.44 -3.48 1.48
C VAL A 228 -12.77 -3.75 0.02
N THR A 229 -13.44 -2.79 -0.61
CA THR A 229 -13.84 -2.84 -2.03
C THR A 229 -13.46 -1.53 -2.72
N ILE A 230 -13.01 -1.59 -3.96
CA ILE A 230 -12.66 -0.40 -4.74
C ILE A 230 -13.92 0.34 -5.18
N ASN A 231 -13.90 1.67 -5.13
CA ASN A 231 -15.00 2.48 -5.65
C ASN A 231 -14.99 2.49 -7.21
N PRO A 232 -16.02 1.94 -7.88
CA PRO A 232 -16.07 1.83 -9.34
C PRO A 232 -16.44 3.13 -10.06
N ASP A 233 -16.71 4.24 -9.37
CA ASP A 233 -17.36 5.41 -9.97
C ASP A 233 -16.57 6.05 -11.12
N LYS A 234 -15.23 6.03 -11.05
CA LYS A 234 -14.36 6.52 -12.13
C LYS A 234 -14.50 5.65 -13.39
N LEU A 235 -14.52 4.31 -13.22
CA LEU A 235 -14.77 3.38 -14.32
C LEU A 235 -16.19 3.51 -14.88
N LYS A 236 -17.20 3.71 -14.04
CA LYS A 236 -18.58 3.96 -14.50
C LYS A 236 -18.64 5.21 -15.37
N LYS A 237 -17.99 6.32 -14.95
CA LYS A 237 -17.92 7.55 -15.76
C LYS A 237 -17.21 7.31 -17.09
N MET A 238 -16.11 6.54 -17.12
CA MET A 238 -15.44 6.16 -18.36
C MET A 238 -16.37 5.34 -19.27
N ARG A 239 -17.07 4.35 -18.73
CA ARG A 239 -18.03 3.50 -19.46
C ARG A 239 -19.18 4.32 -20.01
N ASP A 240 -19.76 5.17 -19.19
CA ASP A 240 -20.95 5.96 -19.52
C ASP A 240 -20.63 7.09 -20.51
N SER A 241 -19.35 7.47 -20.65
CA SER A 241 -18.89 8.44 -21.66
C SER A 241 -18.94 7.92 -23.11
N LEU A 242 -19.04 6.61 -23.30
CA LEU A 242 -18.96 5.95 -24.60
C LEU A 242 -20.33 5.85 -25.28
N PRO A 243 -20.36 5.79 -26.63
CA PRO A 243 -21.60 5.52 -27.35
C PRO A 243 -21.98 4.03 -27.25
N ASP A 244 -23.27 3.72 -27.42
CA ASP A 244 -23.79 2.34 -27.30
C ASP A 244 -23.59 1.47 -28.56
N SER A 245 -23.13 2.05 -29.67
CA SER A 245 -22.98 1.35 -30.96
C SER A 245 -21.56 0.82 -31.17
N SER A 246 -21.45 -0.28 -31.91
CA SER A 246 -20.20 -0.91 -32.32
C SER A 246 -19.53 -0.27 -33.53
N ASP A 247 -20.22 0.66 -34.21
CA ASP A 247 -19.69 1.34 -35.38
C ASP A 247 -20.05 2.83 -35.33
N VAL A 248 -19.30 3.57 -34.52
CA VAL A 248 -19.48 5.01 -34.36
C VAL A 248 -18.38 5.74 -35.08
N THR A 249 -18.77 6.72 -35.89
CA THR A 249 -17.85 7.65 -36.52
C THR A 249 -17.95 9.00 -35.82
N TRP A 250 -16.83 9.49 -35.31
CA TRP A 250 -16.70 10.84 -34.77
C TRP A 250 -15.72 11.64 -35.61
N ASP A 251 -16.02 12.92 -35.83
CA ASP A 251 -15.01 13.85 -36.30
C ASP A 251 -13.88 13.98 -35.25
N THR A 252 -12.70 14.43 -35.70
CA THR A 252 -11.52 14.55 -34.82
C THR A 252 -11.79 15.43 -33.60
N ALA A 253 -12.59 16.49 -33.70
CA ALA A 253 -12.86 17.38 -32.57
C ALA A 253 -13.71 16.68 -31.49
N ARG A 254 -14.75 15.94 -31.90
CA ARG A 254 -15.57 15.14 -31.00
C ARG A 254 -14.77 14.01 -30.36
N TYR A 255 -13.89 13.34 -31.12
CA TYR A 255 -12.98 12.34 -30.58
C TYR A 255 -12.06 12.92 -29.52
N GLN A 256 -11.42 14.06 -29.79
CA GLN A 256 -10.50 14.70 -28.85
C GLN A 256 -11.19 15.19 -27.58
N ALA A 257 -12.43 15.70 -27.69
CA ALA A 257 -13.23 16.06 -26.53
C ALA A 257 -13.52 14.85 -25.63
N TRP A 258 -13.91 13.71 -26.23
CA TRP A 258 -14.10 12.46 -25.49
C TRP A 258 -12.79 11.95 -24.89
N ASN A 259 -11.71 11.88 -25.67
CA ASN A 259 -10.40 11.39 -25.23
C ASN A 259 -9.86 12.21 -24.05
N THR A 260 -10.07 13.54 -24.06
CA THR A 260 -9.73 14.42 -22.94
C THR A 260 -10.52 14.08 -21.68
N GLY A 261 -11.83 13.91 -21.78
CA GLY A 261 -12.68 13.53 -20.64
C GLY A 261 -12.37 12.13 -20.10
N PHE A 262 -12.11 11.19 -21.00
CA PHE A 262 -11.75 9.82 -20.68
C PHE A 262 -10.37 9.75 -19.98
N SER A 263 -9.37 10.46 -20.52
CA SER A 263 -8.05 10.60 -19.91
C SER A 263 -8.11 11.32 -18.56
N GLY A 264 -9.00 12.30 -18.39
CA GLY A 264 -9.21 12.93 -17.07
C GLY A 264 -9.70 11.94 -16.01
N GLN A 265 -10.54 10.95 -16.36
CA GLN A 265 -10.90 9.87 -15.42
C GLN A 265 -9.73 8.91 -15.19
N LYS A 266 -8.93 8.62 -16.21
CA LYS A 266 -7.68 7.85 -16.09
C LYS A 266 -6.74 8.51 -15.06
N ASP A 267 -6.53 9.80 -15.17
CA ASP A 267 -5.66 10.57 -14.27
C ASP A 267 -6.21 10.60 -12.83
N ASN A 268 -7.54 10.67 -12.67
CA ASN A 268 -8.14 10.54 -11.35
C ASN A 268 -7.89 9.17 -10.72
N ILE A 269 -7.91 8.08 -11.51
CA ILE A 269 -7.55 6.74 -11.01
C ILE A 269 -6.07 6.68 -10.61
N GLN A 270 -5.19 7.30 -11.42
CA GLN A 270 -3.77 7.39 -11.10
C GLN A 270 -3.54 8.14 -9.77
N ASN A 271 -4.24 9.26 -9.55
CA ASN A 271 -4.13 10.06 -8.33
C ASN A 271 -4.56 9.28 -7.07
N ASP A 272 -5.63 8.49 -7.17
CA ASP A 272 -6.07 7.62 -6.07
C ASP A 272 -4.95 6.62 -5.68
N VAL A 273 -4.37 5.95 -6.69
CA VAL A 273 -3.30 4.96 -6.49
C VAL A 273 -2.03 5.63 -5.95
N GLN A 274 -1.65 6.79 -6.49
CA GLN A 274 -0.49 7.55 -6.01
C GLN A 274 -0.65 7.96 -4.54
N THR A 275 -1.85 8.40 -4.14
CA THR A 275 -2.14 8.75 -2.75
C THR A 275 -2.00 7.54 -1.83
N LEU A 276 -2.48 6.37 -2.25
CA LEU A 276 -2.30 5.13 -1.49
C LEU A 276 -0.83 4.72 -1.40
N VAL A 277 -0.05 4.85 -2.49
CA VAL A 277 1.38 4.54 -2.49
C VAL A 277 2.14 5.45 -1.52
N GLN A 278 1.78 6.73 -1.42
CA GLN A 278 2.36 7.65 -0.44
C GLN A 278 2.04 7.22 1.00
N LYS A 279 0.80 6.80 1.28
CA LYS A 279 0.40 6.25 2.58
C LYS A 279 1.16 4.98 2.93
N PHE A 280 1.35 4.10 1.95
CA PHE A 280 2.16 2.89 2.11
C PHE A 280 3.63 3.21 2.43
N SER A 281 4.24 4.19 1.75
CA SER A 281 5.61 4.62 2.06
C SER A 281 5.72 5.21 3.47
N HIS A 282 4.72 5.98 3.91
CA HIS A 282 4.63 6.46 5.29
C HIS A 282 4.51 5.31 6.30
N GLN A 283 3.74 4.27 5.97
CA GLN A 283 3.66 3.07 6.80
C GLN A 283 5.02 2.36 6.89
N ASN A 284 5.74 2.20 5.77
CA ASN A 284 7.07 1.60 5.79
C ASN A 284 8.04 2.42 6.65
N SER A 285 7.99 3.75 6.57
CA SER A 285 8.77 4.61 7.46
C SER A 285 8.40 4.43 8.93
N SER A 286 7.11 4.25 9.21
CA SER A 286 6.61 4.01 10.57
C SER A 286 7.06 2.65 11.10
N PHE A 287 7.12 1.63 10.24
CA PHE A 287 7.69 0.33 10.55
C PHE A 287 9.20 0.40 10.87
N ASP A 288 9.99 1.11 10.05
CA ASP A 288 11.44 1.25 10.29
C ASP A 288 11.70 1.88 11.67
N ASN A 289 10.94 2.94 12.00
CA ASN A 289 11.01 3.60 13.30
C ASN A 289 10.55 2.68 14.43
N LEU A 290 9.50 1.90 14.21
CA LEU A 290 9.01 0.93 15.18
C LEU A 290 10.11 -0.10 15.51
N VAL A 291 10.75 -0.70 14.52
CA VAL A 291 11.82 -1.68 14.73
C VAL A 291 12.99 -1.08 15.50
N LYS A 292 13.39 0.16 15.16
CA LYS A 292 14.45 0.88 15.88
C LYS A 292 14.12 1.06 17.36
N VAL A 293 12.91 1.51 17.66
CA VAL A 293 12.43 1.71 19.04
C VAL A 293 12.35 0.38 19.79
N LEU A 294 11.78 -0.67 19.17
CA LEU A 294 11.70 -2.00 19.77
C LEU A 294 13.09 -2.52 20.12
N SER A 295 14.04 -2.42 19.19
CA SER A 295 15.42 -2.90 19.39
C SER A 295 16.14 -2.13 20.51
N GLY A 296 16.00 -0.80 20.56
CA GLY A 296 16.57 0.02 21.62
C GLY A 296 15.96 -0.26 22.99
N SER A 297 14.64 -0.46 23.04
CA SER A 297 13.91 -0.82 24.27
C SER A 297 14.36 -2.18 24.80
N ILE A 298 14.47 -3.16 23.90
CA ILE A 298 14.94 -4.52 24.20
C ILE A 298 16.38 -4.49 24.75
N SER A 299 17.30 -3.77 24.11
CA SER A 299 18.69 -3.65 24.58
C SER A 299 18.76 -3.04 25.98
N THR A 300 17.96 -1.98 26.22
CA THR A 300 17.90 -1.32 27.52
C THR A 300 17.38 -2.25 28.61
N LEU A 301 16.34 -3.04 28.32
CA LEU A 301 15.81 -4.04 29.25
C LEU A 301 16.86 -5.13 29.54
N MET A 302 17.60 -5.58 28.52
CA MET A 302 18.64 -6.59 28.67
C MET A 302 19.81 -6.08 29.52
N ASP A 303 20.28 -4.85 29.30
CA ASP A 303 21.38 -4.27 30.06
C ASP A 303 20.98 -3.95 31.51
N THR A 304 19.72 -3.54 31.70
CA THR A 304 19.13 -3.38 33.04
C THR A 304 19.07 -4.72 33.76
N ALA A 305 18.60 -5.78 33.09
CA ALA A 305 18.57 -7.13 33.66
C ALA A 305 19.97 -7.63 34.03
N LYS A 306 20.97 -7.47 33.16
CA LYS A 306 22.38 -7.80 33.47
C LYS A 306 22.90 -7.02 34.69
N SER A 307 22.64 -5.72 34.74
CA SER A 307 23.06 -4.85 35.84
C SER A 307 22.43 -5.24 37.18
N TYR A 308 21.15 -5.64 37.19
CA TYR A 308 20.49 -6.16 38.39
C TYR A 308 20.98 -7.57 38.77
N LEU A 309 21.36 -8.38 37.79
CA LEU A 309 21.78 -9.75 38.01
C LEU A 309 23.22 -9.87 38.52
N GLN A 310 24.09 -8.86 38.32
CA GLN A 310 25.50 -8.81 38.76
C GLN A 310 26.13 -10.19 39.07
N ILE A 311 26.10 -11.01 38.01
CA ILE A 311 27.31 -11.55 37.39
C ILE A 311 27.84 -10.44 36.48
#